data_AF-L2GNL9-F1
#
_entry.id   AF-L2GNL9-F1
#
_cell.length_a   1.000
_cell.length_b   1.000
_cell.length_c   1.000
_cell.angle_alpha   90.00
_cell.angle_beta   90.00
_cell.angle_gamma   90.00
#
_symmetry.space_group_name_H-M   'P 1'
#
loop_
_entity.id
_entity.type
_entity.pdbx_description
1 polymer ?
#
loop_
_entity_poly.entity_id
_entity_poly.type
_entity_poly.pdbx_seq_one_letter_code
_entity_poly.pdbx_strand_id
1 'polypeptide(L)'
;MFVDSVDVNVHPSKAEVLIGNENMFLEILQAFDRIFENTLEINENTLNLGAVSNIGSLASSSKNSPRSCKVVNDKSISNHENTYNTDQSSVLDTSDLLPNTSAHTSDASVTNTSIFPKAVQSSPLKIYSSPFVRRLDENTSKHQQTYRKFSLISLKSLLSELKEIDQSFFKSLTFVGVFANDIFVQHQTNLIKIDKESFLFNVFYQKILKEFGNFESIELQHAVETGIHEDLWELLREYFGVHIENKQIIAVPKIYDIVPEDESGLGDNNGSGFAGCFGELTVEKTDEVGTIKSIAQGVAKIYAKSKVDIKLFNKIKAETIATMEIIDTLSLMSDLKDLYKTFDRC
;
A
#
# COMPACT_ATOMS: atom_id res chain seq x y z
N MET A 1 -30.28 -9.30 38.84
CA MET A 1 -30.64 -8.24 37.88
C MET A 1 -30.01 -6.95 38.41
N PHE A 2 -28.73 -6.77 38.13
CA PHE A 2 -27.97 -5.54 38.38
C PHE A 2 -27.25 -5.27 37.07
N VAL A 3 -27.63 -4.19 36.39
CA VAL A 3 -26.89 -3.70 35.22
C VAL A 3 -26.04 -2.57 35.76
N ASP A 4 -24.80 -2.87 36.10
CA ASP A 4 -23.84 -1.85 36.51
C ASP A 4 -23.46 -1.04 35.26
N SER A 5 -23.93 0.20 35.23
CA SER A 5 -23.60 1.20 34.22
C SER A 5 -22.10 1.46 34.20
N VAL A 6 -21.45 1.13 33.09
CA VAL A 6 -20.02 1.39 32.88
C VAL A 6 -19.83 2.89 32.61
N ASP A 7 -19.26 3.60 33.59
CA ASP A 7 -18.90 5.02 33.47
C ASP A 7 -17.52 5.13 32.80
N VAL A 8 -17.49 5.61 31.55
CA VAL A 8 -16.25 5.84 30.81
C VAL A 8 -15.98 7.34 30.78
N ASN A 9 -15.14 7.80 31.71
CA ASN A 9 -14.80 9.21 31.85
C ASN A 9 -13.71 9.62 30.84
N VAL A 10 -14.11 9.95 29.61
CA VAL A 10 -13.20 10.40 28.55
C VAL A 10 -13.08 11.92 28.58
N HIS A 11 -12.03 12.44 29.22
CA HIS A 11 -11.67 13.86 29.15
C HIS A 11 -10.45 14.07 28.23
N PRO A 12 -10.45 15.07 27.31
CA PRO A 12 -9.37 15.28 26.33
C PRO A 12 -7.97 15.51 26.89
N SER A 13 -7.83 15.75 28.19
CA SER A 13 -6.56 16.03 28.88
C SER A 13 -6.05 14.92 29.80
N LYS A 14 -6.74 13.78 29.87
CA LYS A 14 -6.30 12.62 30.66
C LYS A 14 -5.52 11.66 29.76
N ALA A 15 -4.29 11.35 30.16
CA ALA A 15 -3.39 10.45 29.42
C ALA A 15 -3.78 8.97 29.52
N GLU A 16 -4.61 8.62 30.50
CA GLU A 16 -5.06 7.25 30.78
C GLU A 16 -6.58 7.25 30.99
N VAL A 17 -7.26 6.28 30.37
CA VAL A 17 -8.69 6.05 30.52
C VAL A 17 -8.86 4.85 31.44
N LEU A 18 -9.39 5.09 32.64
CA LEU A 18 -9.76 4.03 33.57
C LEU A 18 -11.10 3.44 33.13
N ILE A 19 -11.11 2.17 32.75
CA ILE A 19 -12.33 1.46 32.36
C ILE A 19 -12.90 0.79 33.61
N GLY A 20 -14.08 1.19 34.04
CA GLY A 20 -14.82 0.41 35.05
C GLY A 20 -15.15 -0.98 34.48
N ASN A 21 -14.87 -2.05 35.24
CA ASN A 21 -15.04 -3.45 34.84
C ASN A 21 -14.05 -4.00 33.79
N GLU A 22 -12.74 -3.73 33.95
CA GLU A 22 -11.67 -4.37 33.14
C GLU A 22 -11.82 -5.91 33.06
N ASN A 23 -12.23 -6.55 34.15
CA ASN A 23 -12.42 -8.01 34.20
C ASN A 23 -13.50 -8.49 33.22
N MET A 24 -14.59 -7.73 33.04
CA MET A 24 -15.66 -8.09 32.10
C MET A 24 -15.18 -7.95 30.65
N PHE A 25 -14.37 -6.92 30.36
CA PHE A 25 -13.75 -6.76 29.04
C PHE A 25 -12.75 -7.88 28.74
N LEU A 26 -11.93 -8.27 29.72
CA LEU A 26 -11.01 -9.40 29.58
C LEU A 26 -11.76 -10.71 29.35
N GLU A 27 -12.89 -10.94 30.04
CA GLU A 27 -13.74 -12.12 29.81
C GLU A 27 -14.36 -12.13 28.40
N ILE A 28 -14.79 -10.98 27.89
CA ILE A 28 -15.31 -10.85 26.52
C ILE A 28 -14.20 -11.14 25.50
N LEU A 29 -13.00 -10.59 25.68
CA LEU A 29 -11.87 -10.84 24.78
C LEU A 29 -11.48 -12.32 24.79
N GLN A 30 -11.42 -12.96 25.97
CA GLN A 30 -11.17 -14.39 26.08
C GLN A 30 -12.28 -15.24 25.44
N ALA A 31 -13.54 -14.81 25.51
CA ALA A 31 -14.64 -15.48 24.83
C ALA A 31 -14.52 -15.38 23.30
N PHE A 32 -14.07 -14.22 22.79
CA PHE A 32 -13.77 -14.04 21.36
C PHE A 32 -12.64 -14.94 20.90
N ASP A 33 -11.54 -15.03 21.65
CA ASP A 33 -10.41 -15.92 21.32
C ASP A 33 -10.87 -17.39 21.24
N ARG A 34 -11.70 -17.84 22.20
CA ARG A 34 -12.28 -19.20 22.18
C ARG A 34 -13.20 -19.46 21.00
N ILE A 35 -14.00 -18.48 20.59
CA ILE A 35 -14.85 -18.61 19.39
C ILE A 35 -13.96 -18.74 18.17
N PHE A 36 -12.90 -17.94 18.08
CA PHE A 36 -11.98 -17.90 16.94
C PHE A 36 -11.25 -19.23 16.75
N GLU A 37 -10.67 -19.78 17.82
CA GLU A 37 -10.01 -21.09 17.82
C GLU A 37 -10.97 -22.22 17.42
N ASN A 38 -12.20 -22.21 17.95
CA ASN A 38 -13.20 -23.22 17.59
C ASN A 38 -13.65 -23.12 16.12
N THR A 39 -13.69 -21.93 15.52
CA THR A 39 -13.99 -21.77 14.08
C THR A 39 -12.86 -22.26 13.17
N LEU A 40 -11.61 -22.20 13.63
CA LEU A 40 -10.46 -22.73 12.90
C LEU A 40 -10.47 -24.28 12.88
N GLU A 41 -10.77 -24.92 14.02
CA GLU A 41 -10.84 -26.40 14.11
C GLU A 41 -12.00 -27.03 13.31
N ILE A 42 -13.12 -26.30 13.12
CA ILE A 42 -14.27 -26.81 12.34
C ILE A 42 -13.94 -26.85 10.84
N ASN A 43 -13.02 -26.00 10.36
CA ASN A 43 -12.67 -25.94 8.94
C ASN A 43 -11.68 -27.04 8.51
N GLU A 44 -10.83 -27.54 9.41
CA GLU A 44 -9.90 -28.62 9.08
C GLU A 44 -10.56 -30.01 9.06
N ASN A 45 -11.67 -30.20 9.79
CA ASN A 45 -12.36 -31.48 9.88
C ASN A 45 -13.36 -31.74 8.73
N THR A 46 -13.67 -30.74 7.89
CA THR A 46 -14.66 -30.88 6.80
C THR A 46 -14.06 -31.20 5.42
N LEU A 47 -12.72 -31.26 5.28
CA LEU A 47 -12.04 -31.56 4.01
C LEU A 47 -11.51 -32.99 3.86
N ASN A 48 -11.76 -33.90 4.82
CA ASN A 48 -11.18 -35.25 4.82
C ASN A 48 -12.17 -36.41 4.58
N LEU A 49 -13.29 -36.15 3.89
CA LEU A 49 -14.26 -37.19 3.51
C LEU A 49 -14.51 -37.20 2.00
N GLY A 50 -13.56 -37.71 1.22
CA GLY A 50 -13.67 -37.70 -0.24
C GLY A 50 -12.73 -38.60 -1.02
N ALA A 51 -12.32 -39.76 -0.50
CA ALA A 51 -11.61 -40.77 -1.31
C ALA A 51 -11.66 -42.17 -0.68
N VAL A 52 -12.73 -42.93 -0.94
CA VAL A 52 -12.64 -44.40 -0.99
C VAL A 52 -13.49 -44.91 -2.16
N SER A 53 -12.83 -45.70 -2.99
CA SER A 53 -13.28 -46.28 -4.24
C SER A 53 -14.03 -47.61 -4.05
N ASN A 54 -14.77 -47.95 -5.10
CA ASN A 54 -14.96 -49.29 -5.68
C ASN A 54 -16.11 -50.23 -5.21
N ILE A 55 -16.89 -50.66 -6.23
CA ILE A 55 -17.45 -52.01 -6.54
C ILE A 55 -18.95 -52.01 -6.92
N GLY A 56 -19.24 -52.33 -8.19
CA GLY A 56 -20.16 -53.42 -8.53
C GLY A 56 -21.53 -53.12 -9.16
N SER A 57 -21.67 -53.54 -10.43
CA SER A 57 -22.75 -54.41 -10.95
C SER A 57 -23.80 -53.86 -11.95
N LEU A 58 -23.57 -54.23 -13.22
CA LEU A 58 -24.44 -54.92 -14.21
C LEU A 58 -25.90 -54.51 -14.54
N ALA A 59 -26.05 -54.28 -15.87
CA ALA A 59 -27.11 -54.75 -16.80
C ALA A 59 -28.53 -54.12 -16.66
N SER A 60 -29.29 -53.80 -17.73
CA SER A 60 -29.40 -54.44 -19.04
C SER A 60 -30.27 -53.62 -20.04
N SER A 61 -30.07 -53.88 -21.34
CA SER A 61 -31.09 -53.98 -22.43
C SER A 61 -31.92 -52.76 -22.87
N SER A 62 -31.74 -52.30 -24.12
CA SER A 62 -32.65 -52.65 -25.24
C SER A 62 -32.44 -51.81 -26.52
N LYS A 63 -32.28 -52.56 -27.62
CA LYS A 63 -32.36 -52.29 -29.06
C LYS A 63 -33.35 -51.21 -29.52
N ASN A 64 -32.93 -50.35 -30.47
CA ASN A 64 -33.45 -50.34 -31.85
C ASN A 64 -32.71 -49.31 -32.74
N SER A 65 -32.50 -49.70 -33.99
CA SER A 65 -31.91 -49.01 -35.16
C SER A 65 -32.97 -49.07 -36.29
N PRO A 66 -32.81 -48.55 -37.52
CA PRO A 66 -31.97 -47.47 -38.07
C PRO A 66 -32.82 -46.41 -38.84
N ARG A 67 -32.22 -45.28 -39.24
CA ARG A 67 -32.42 -44.73 -40.60
C ARG A 67 -31.33 -43.74 -41.00
N SER A 68 -30.64 -44.12 -42.06
CA SER A 68 -29.69 -43.34 -42.86
C SER A 68 -30.46 -42.31 -43.70
N CYS A 69 -29.93 -41.08 -43.80
CA CYS A 69 -29.96 -40.29 -45.03
C CYS A 69 -28.70 -39.41 -45.07
N LYS A 70 -28.31 -39.13 -46.31
CA LYS A 70 -26.97 -38.86 -46.79
C LYS A 70 -27.10 -37.60 -47.65
N VAL A 71 -26.06 -36.76 -47.65
CA VAL A 71 -25.67 -35.80 -48.73
C VAL A 71 -26.61 -34.60 -48.95
N VAL A 72 -26.07 -33.37 -48.93
CA VAL A 72 -25.80 -32.54 -50.12
C VAL A 72 -25.39 -31.12 -49.70
N ASN A 73 -24.43 -30.64 -50.46
CA ASN A 73 -23.62 -29.43 -50.42
C ASN A 73 -24.33 -28.22 -51.08
N ASP A 74 -23.57 -27.11 -51.20
CA ASP A 74 -23.75 -25.92 -52.06
C ASP A 74 -24.45 -24.69 -51.44
N LYS A 75 -23.67 -23.60 -51.21
CA LYS A 75 -23.43 -22.41 -52.10
C LYS A 75 -24.68 -21.51 -52.17
N SER A 76 -24.64 -20.17 -52.15
CA SER A 76 -23.65 -19.11 -52.32
C SER A 76 -24.43 -17.77 -52.45
N ILE A 77 -23.76 -16.61 -52.51
CA ILE A 77 -24.21 -15.33 -53.16
C ILE A 77 -25.28 -14.55 -52.34
N SER A 78 -25.31 -13.22 -52.19
CA SER A 78 -24.47 -12.06 -52.54
C SER A 78 -25.09 -10.77 -51.94
N ASN A 79 -24.26 -9.74 -51.79
CA ASN A 79 -24.45 -8.31 -52.13
C ASN A 79 -25.80 -7.59 -51.89
N HIS A 80 -25.73 -6.46 -51.17
CA HIS A 80 -26.25 -5.13 -51.56
C HIS A 80 -25.74 -4.11 -50.51
N GLU A 81 -24.85 -3.14 -50.79
CA GLU A 81 -24.97 -1.88 -51.54
C GLU A 81 -25.96 -0.84 -51.00
N ASN A 82 -25.42 0.38 -50.81
CA ASN A 82 -26.02 1.73 -50.88
C ASN A 82 -26.68 2.35 -49.64
N THR A 83 -26.65 3.66 -49.33
CA THR A 83 -25.89 4.90 -49.68
C THR A 83 -26.48 6.01 -48.76
N TYR A 84 -25.84 7.18 -48.68
CA TYR A 84 -26.39 8.51 -48.28
C TYR A 84 -26.56 8.79 -46.78
N ASN A 85 -26.36 10.00 -46.24
CA ASN A 85 -25.69 11.25 -46.63
C ASN A 85 -25.75 12.19 -45.40
N THR A 86 -24.87 13.19 -45.36
CA THR A 86 -25.09 14.54 -44.77
C THR A 86 -25.32 14.66 -43.26
N ASP A 87 -24.42 15.36 -42.57
CA ASP A 87 -24.84 16.53 -41.79
C ASP A 87 -23.71 17.53 -41.53
N GLN A 88 -24.07 18.79 -41.73
CA GLN A 88 -23.31 20.03 -41.57
C GLN A 88 -23.51 20.57 -40.14
N SER A 89 -22.50 21.21 -39.57
CA SER A 89 -22.63 22.28 -38.54
C SER A 89 -21.21 22.77 -38.21
N SER A 90 -20.70 23.81 -38.87
CA SER A 90 -20.80 25.25 -38.55
C SER A 90 -19.99 25.70 -37.32
N VAL A 91 -18.86 26.31 -37.68
CA VAL A 91 -18.03 27.34 -37.04
C VAL A 91 -18.82 28.43 -36.30
N LEU A 92 -18.31 28.88 -35.14
CA LEU A 92 -18.38 30.23 -34.54
C LEU A 92 -17.36 30.22 -33.37
N ASP A 93 -16.16 30.79 -33.45
CA ASP A 93 -15.76 32.21 -33.51
C ASP A 93 -16.21 33.01 -32.27
N THR A 94 -15.25 33.37 -31.42
CA THR A 94 -15.40 34.40 -30.37
C THR A 94 -14.02 34.98 -30.05
N SER A 95 -13.78 36.17 -30.57
CA SER A 95 -12.69 37.08 -30.26
C SER A 95 -13.12 38.09 -29.19
N ASP A 96 -12.10 38.61 -28.51
CA ASP A 96 -11.98 39.92 -27.85
C ASP A 96 -12.88 40.28 -26.65
N LEU A 97 -12.25 40.60 -25.52
CA LEU A 97 -12.07 41.99 -25.03
C LEU A 97 -11.59 42.01 -23.56
N LEU A 98 -10.46 42.68 -23.34
CA LEU A 98 -10.04 43.26 -22.04
C LEU A 98 -10.97 44.44 -21.68
N PRO A 99 -11.02 44.86 -20.40
CA PRO A 99 -10.22 46.03 -20.06
C PRO A 99 -9.60 46.05 -18.65
N ASN A 100 -8.46 46.75 -18.58
CA ASN A 100 -7.82 47.30 -17.40
C ASN A 100 -8.75 48.19 -16.55
N THR A 101 -8.52 48.24 -15.23
CA THR A 101 -8.59 49.50 -14.47
C THR A 101 -7.69 49.44 -13.23
N SER A 102 -6.89 50.48 -13.06
CA SER A 102 -6.04 50.79 -11.90
C SER A 102 -6.60 52.00 -11.15
N ALA A 103 -6.48 52.04 -9.82
CA ALA A 103 -6.25 53.24 -8.98
C ALA A 103 -6.08 52.78 -7.51
N HIS A 104 -4.93 52.95 -6.86
CA HIS A 104 -4.41 54.14 -6.15
C HIS A 104 -5.16 54.55 -4.85
N THR A 105 -4.44 54.51 -3.71
CA THR A 105 -4.31 55.49 -2.58
C THR A 105 -3.73 54.71 -1.37
N SER A 106 -2.50 54.95 -0.88
CA SER A 106 -2.04 55.98 0.11
C SER A 106 -2.94 56.00 1.37
N ASP A 107 -2.52 56.03 2.63
CA ASP A 107 -1.25 56.34 3.30
C ASP A 107 -1.44 56.09 4.83
N ALA A 108 -0.39 56.37 5.62
CA ALA A 108 -0.40 56.72 7.05
C ALA A 108 -0.06 55.64 8.12
N SER A 109 1.22 55.73 8.50
CA SER A 109 1.87 55.41 9.77
C SER A 109 1.19 55.94 11.04
N VAL A 110 1.27 55.19 12.15
CA VAL A 110 1.42 55.73 13.51
C VAL A 110 2.36 54.86 14.34
N THR A 111 3.43 55.49 14.80
CA THR A 111 4.42 55.11 15.82
C THR A 111 3.87 55.23 17.24
N ASN A 112 4.34 54.41 18.20
CA ASN A 112 4.75 54.80 19.57
C ASN A 112 5.18 53.58 20.43
N THR A 113 6.49 53.45 20.73
CA THR A 113 7.18 53.68 22.04
C THR A 113 6.89 52.62 23.13
N SER A 114 7.84 51.72 23.40
CA SER A 114 8.97 51.84 24.37
C SER A 114 8.54 51.69 25.84
N ILE A 115 9.08 50.67 26.54
CA ILE A 115 9.70 50.76 27.89
C ILE A 115 10.38 49.39 28.20
N PHE A 116 11.69 49.44 28.48
CA PHE A 116 12.56 48.36 28.99
C PHE A 116 12.32 48.08 30.51
N PRO A 117 12.83 46.98 31.09
CA PRO A 117 14.19 47.00 31.64
C PRO A 117 15.05 45.75 31.33
N LYS A 118 16.36 46.00 31.42
CA LYS A 118 17.51 45.12 31.18
C LYS A 118 17.80 44.15 32.34
N ALA A 119 18.51 43.09 31.94
CA ALA A 119 19.62 42.41 32.63
C ALA A 119 19.33 41.44 33.79
N VAL A 120 19.64 40.15 33.56
CA VAL A 120 20.68 39.43 34.32
C VAL A 120 21.47 38.54 33.36
N GLN A 121 22.75 38.85 33.21
CA GLN A 121 23.76 37.98 32.63
C GLN A 121 24.00 36.82 33.60
N SER A 122 23.80 35.58 33.16
CA SER A 122 24.38 34.41 33.81
C SER A 122 25.41 33.79 32.87
N SER A 123 26.60 33.62 33.42
CA SER A 123 27.81 33.12 32.78
C SER A 123 27.65 31.69 32.23
N PRO A 124 28.34 31.33 31.14
CA PRO A 124 28.40 29.94 30.70
C PRO A 124 29.22 29.12 31.71
N LEU A 125 28.58 28.13 32.33
CA LEU A 125 29.24 27.12 33.15
C LEU A 125 30.27 26.38 32.29
N LYS A 126 31.55 26.57 32.61
CA LYS A 126 32.66 25.73 32.15
C LYS A 126 32.47 24.34 32.75
N ILE A 127 31.84 23.44 32.01
CA ILE A 127 31.84 22.01 32.32
C ILE A 127 33.26 21.50 32.03
N TYR A 128 33.97 21.13 33.09
CA TYR A 128 35.23 20.39 33.04
C TYR A 128 34.96 19.05 32.35
N SER A 129 35.32 18.92 31.08
CA SER A 129 35.45 17.63 30.42
C SER A 129 36.70 16.94 30.98
N SER A 130 36.49 15.90 31.79
CA SER A 130 37.57 15.04 32.29
C SER A 130 38.30 14.36 31.12
N PRO A 131 39.64 14.25 31.11
CA PRO A 131 40.39 13.67 30.00
C PRO A 131 40.45 12.12 29.99
N PHE A 132 39.54 11.43 30.68
CA PHE A 132 39.62 9.97 30.88
C PHE A 132 38.35 9.18 30.54
N VAL A 133 37.65 9.57 29.47
CA VAL A 133 36.65 8.69 28.84
C VAL A 133 37.07 8.44 27.39
N ARG A 134 38.00 7.50 27.21
CA ARG A 134 38.16 6.79 25.93
C ARG A 134 36.93 5.89 25.79
N ARG A 135 35.82 6.44 25.31
CA ARG A 135 34.78 5.61 24.69
C ARG A 135 35.37 5.12 23.37
N LEU A 136 35.34 3.80 23.19
CA LEU A 136 35.37 3.17 21.88
C LEU A 136 34.24 3.80 21.08
N ASP A 137 34.54 4.84 20.31
CA ASP A 137 33.71 5.20 19.18
C ASP A 137 33.98 4.13 18.13
N GLU A 138 33.17 3.08 18.18
CA GLU A 138 33.00 2.16 17.05
C GLU A 138 32.71 3.01 15.82
N ASN A 139 33.62 2.90 14.86
CA ASN A 139 33.55 3.47 13.52
C ASN A 139 32.28 2.98 12.79
N THR A 140 31.13 3.55 13.10
CA THR A 140 30.01 3.60 12.17
C THR A 140 30.33 4.71 11.18
N SER A 141 31.20 4.39 10.22
CA SER A 141 31.36 5.19 9.02
C SER A 141 30.01 5.20 8.32
N LYS A 142 29.17 6.18 8.66
CA LYS A 142 27.98 6.54 7.91
C LYS A 142 28.47 6.90 6.51
N HIS A 143 28.54 5.92 5.63
CA HIS A 143 28.73 6.13 4.22
C HIS A 143 27.57 7.03 3.80
N GLN A 144 27.86 8.32 3.62
CA GLN A 144 26.92 9.25 3.02
C GLN A 144 26.73 8.75 1.60
N GLN A 145 25.68 7.95 1.40
CA GLN A 145 25.33 7.45 0.09
C GLN A 145 25.03 8.69 -0.76
N THR A 146 25.89 8.95 -1.75
CA THR A 146 25.75 10.13 -2.60
C THR A 146 24.52 9.89 -3.47
N TYR A 147 23.47 10.67 -3.23
CA TYR A 147 22.23 10.59 -4.01
C TYR A 147 22.54 10.84 -5.49
N ARG A 148 22.25 9.85 -6.34
CA ARG A 148 22.48 9.88 -7.78
C ARG A 148 21.23 10.38 -8.49
N LYS A 149 21.42 11.36 -9.37
CA LYS A 149 20.34 11.88 -10.21
C LYS A 149 20.34 11.17 -11.55
N PHE A 150 19.26 10.47 -11.86
CA PHE A 150 19.06 9.80 -13.15
C PHE A 150 18.21 10.68 -14.08
N SER A 151 18.60 10.78 -15.35
CA SER A 151 17.85 11.50 -16.40
C SER A 151 17.53 10.56 -17.57
N LEU A 152 17.08 9.35 -17.25
CA LEU A 152 16.66 8.37 -18.26
C LEU A 152 15.31 8.77 -18.85
N ILE A 153 15.17 8.66 -20.17
CA ILE A 153 13.91 8.94 -20.88
C ILE A 153 12.86 7.91 -20.46
N SER A 154 13.26 6.65 -20.30
CA SER A 154 12.43 5.55 -19.82
C SER A 154 11.80 5.85 -18.46
N LEU A 155 12.61 6.28 -17.49
CA LEU A 155 12.14 6.63 -16.15
C LEU A 155 11.20 7.85 -16.17
N LYS A 156 11.52 8.88 -16.96
CA LYS A 156 10.63 10.03 -17.14
C LYS A 156 9.27 9.64 -17.73
N SER A 157 9.27 8.72 -18.70
CA SER A 157 8.05 8.18 -19.29
C SER A 157 7.19 7.51 -18.22
N LEU A 158 7.76 6.61 -17.42
CA LEU A 158 7.04 5.91 -16.35
C LEU A 158 6.52 6.86 -15.26
N LEU A 159 7.33 7.84 -14.85
CA LEU A 159 6.90 8.86 -13.88
C LEU A 159 5.79 9.75 -14.43
N SER A 160 5.73 9.99 -15.75
CA SER A 160 4.67 10.77 -16.36
C SER A 160 3.32 10.04 -16.44
N GLU A 161 3.31 8.71 -16.31
CA GLU A 161 2.08 7.92 -16.16
C GLU A 161 1.41 8.22 -14.80
N LEU A 162 2.17 8.63 -13.79
CA LEU A 162 1.68 8.97 -12.45
C LEU A 162 1.06 10.37 -12.46
N LYS A 163 -0.21 10.45 -12.89
CA LYS A 163 -0.94 11.71 -12.94
C LYS A 163 -1.37 12.13 -11.55
N GLU A 164 -0.74 13.20 -11.06
CA GLU A 164 -1.09 13.84 -9.80
C GLU A 164 -2.52 14.40 -9.85
N ILE A 165 -3.29 14.08 -8.81
CA ILE A 165 -4.58 14.69 -8.52
C ILE A 165 -4.50 15.50 -7.22
N ASP A 166 -5.62 16.10 -6.79
CA ASP A 166 -5.65 16.85 -5.54
C ASP A 166 -5.23 15.98 -4.34
N GLN A 167 -4.07 16.33 -3.77
CA GLN A 167 -3.51 15.64 -2.62
C GLN A 167 -4.22 16.00 -1.31
N SER A 168 -4.98 17.10 -1.27
CA SER A 168 -5.54 17.65 -0.03
C SER A 168 -6.38 16.61 0.71
N PHE A 169 -7.23 15.89 -0.02
CA PHE A 169 -8.04 14.78 0.48
C PHE A 169 -7.20 13.62 1.01
N PHE A 170 -6.16 13.22 0.27
CA PHE A 170 -5.33 12.10 0.70
C PHE A 170 -4.50 12.43 1.95
N LYS A 171 -3.98 13.65 2.05
CA LYS A 171 -3.19 14.10 3.21
C LYS A 171 -4.05 14.28 4.47
N SER A 172 -5.34 14.57 4.33
CA SER A 172 -6.28 14.73 5.46
C SER A 172 -6.80 13.41 6.04
N LEU A 173 -6.50 12.25 5.42
CA LEU A 173 -6.88 10.94 5.94
C LEU A 173 -6.25 10.68 7.31
N THR A 174 -7.05 10.21 8.25
CA THR A 174 -6.61 9.79 9.59
C THR A 174 -6.66 8.28 9.68
N PHE A 175 -5.54 7.63 10.00
CA PHE A 175 -5.49 6.18 10.17
C PHE A 175 -6.34 5.74 11.37
N VAL A 176 -7.20 4.74 11.17
CA VAL A 176 -8.03 4.15 12.24
C VAL A 176 -7.48 2.79 12.65
N GLY A 177 -7.19 1.92 11.68
CA GLY A 177 -6.68 0.58 11.96
C GLY A 177 -6.59 -0.29 10.70
N VAL A 178 -6.12 -1.52 10.88
CA VAL A 178 -6.12 -2.57 9.84
C VAL A 178 -6.95 -3.73 10.35
N PHE A 179 -7.84 -4.24 9.51
CA PHE A 179 -8.60 -5.45 9.81
C PHE A 179 -8.64 -6.34 8.56
N ALA A 180 -8.27 -7.61 8.72
CA ALA A 180 -8.04 -8.54 7.61
C ALA A 180 -7.09 -7.94 6.54
N ASN A 181 -7.57 -7.76 5.31
CA ASN A 181 -6.80 -7.21 4.20
C ASN A 181 -7.15 -5.75 3.89
N ASP A 182 -7.81 -5.05 4.80
CA ASP A 182 -8.29 -3.69 4.59
C ASP A 182 -7.66 -2.71 5.59
N ILE A 183 -7.32 -1.51 5.09
CA ILE A 183 -6.94 -0.38 5.94
C ILE A 183 -8.18 0.50 6.13
N PHE A 184 -8.47 0.88 7.36
CA PHE A 184 -9.55 1.79 7.70
C PHE A 184 -8.98 3.16 8.02
N VAL A 185 -9.55 4.17 7.38
CA VAL A 185 -9.18 5.56 7.58
C VAL A 185 -10.44 6.40 7.78
N GLN A 186 -10.29 7.50 8.49
CA GLN A 186 -11.33 8.48 8.68
C GLN A 186 -11.01 9.74 7.86
N HIS A 187 -12.02 10.27 7.20
CA HIS A 187 -11.99 11.60 6.61
C HIS A 187 -13.23 12.38 7.06
N GLN A 188 -13.04 13.42 7.85
CA GLN A 188 -14.15 14.18 8.46
C GLN A 188 -15.08 13.24 9.25
N THR A 189 -16.35 13.13 8.85
CA THR A 189 -17.32 12.21 9.46
C THR A 189 -17.41 10.86 8.74
N ASN A 190 -16.60 10.61 7.71
CA ASN A 190 -16.69 9.37 6.95
C ASN A 190 -15.65 8.35 7.40
N LEU A 191 -16.09 7.11 7.55
CA LEU A 191 -15.21 5.95 7.61
C LEU A 191 -15.03 5.41 6.19
N ILE A 192 -13.77 5.29 5.78
CA ILE A 192 -13.37 4.86 4.45
C ILE A 192 -12.54 3.58 4.62
N LYS A 193 -12.86 2.57 3.81
CA LYS A 193 -12.09 1.35 3.66
C LYS A 193 -11.17 1.48 2.46
N ILE A 194 -9.93 1.05 2.62
CA ILE A 194 -8.91 0.99 1.57
C ILE A 194 -8.55 -0.47 1.36
N ASP A 195 -8.61 -0.94 0.11
CA ASP A 195 -8.03 -2.24 -0.24
C ASP A 195 -6.50 -2.20 -0.07
N LYS A 196 -5.99 -2.88 0.96
CA LYS A 196 -4.59 -2.74 1.40
C LYS A 196 -3.61 -3.10 0.30
N GLU A 197 -3.83 -4.24 -0.37
CA GLU A 197 -2.89 -4.78 -1.34
C GLU A 197 -2.78 -3.89 -2.58
N SER A 198 -3.91 -3.49 -3.18
CA SER A 198 -3.88 -2.57 -4.33
C SER A 198 -3.33 -1.19 -3.94
N PHE A 199 -3.67 -0.69 -2.76
CA PHE A 199 -3.16 0.59 -2.27
C PHE A 199 -1.63 0.58 -2.12
N LEU A 200 -1.12 -0.41 -1.39
CA LEU A 200 0.31 -0.55 -1.15
C LEU A 200 1.09 -0.83 -2.44
N PHE A 201 0.55 -1.64 -3.35
CA PHE A 201 1.15 -1.86 -4.66
C PHE A 201 1.41 -0.54 -5.39
N ASN A 202 0.38 0.33 -5.48
CA ASN A 202 0.51 1.62 -6.15
C ASN A 202 1.52 2.53 -5.43
N VAL A 203 1.46 2.59 -4.10
CA VAL A 203 2.40 3.37 -3.27
C VAL A 203 3.85 2.93 -3.49
N PHE A 204 4.13 1.63 -3.39
CA PHE A 204 5.48 1.11 -3.51
C PHE A 204 5.99 1.20 -4.95
N TYR A 205 5.14 1.01 -5.95
CA TYR A 205 5.51 1.26 -7.34
C TYR A 205 5.99 2.70 -7.55
N GLN A 206 5.24 3.69 -7.05
CA GLN A 206 5.69 5.09 -7.10
C GLN A 206 7.01 5.32 -6.38
N LYS A 207 7.16 4.76 -5.17
CA LYS A 207 8.37 4.89 -4.35
C LYS A 207 9.59 4.31 -5.09
N ILE A 208 9.43 3.13 -5.68
CA ILE A 208 10.49 2.45 -6.42
C ILE A 208 10.95 3.27 -7.64
N LEU A 209 10.02 3.84 -8.40
CA LEU A 209 10.37 4.70 -9.53
C LEU A 209 11.06 5.99 -9.08
N LYS A 210 10.62 6.62 -7.99
CA LYS A 210 11.22 7.86 -7.47
C LYS A 210 12.63 7.66 -6.93
N GLU A 211 12.90 6.50 -6.35
CA GLU A 211 14.19 6.15 -5.72
C GLU A 211 15.09 5.27 -6.60
N PHE A 212 14.75 5.10 -7.87
CA PHE A 212 15.51 4.33 -8.83
C PHE A 212 17.03 4.61 -8.72
N GLY A 213 17.82 3.56 -8.51
CA GLY A 213 19.28 3.60 -8.33
C GLY A 213 19.79 4.23 -7.03
N ASN A 214 18.93 4.43 -6.05
CA ASN A 214 19.28 5.06 -4.76
C ASN A 214 18.80 4.25 -3.54
N PHE A 215 18.58 2.95 -3.69
CA PHE A 215 18.18 2.10 -2.56
C PHE A 215 19.39 1.76 -1.69
N GLU A 216 19.18 1.79 -0.38
CA GLU A 216 19.95 0.95 0.53
C GLU A 216 19.47 -0.49 0.37
N SER A 217 20.33 -1.48 0.58
CA SER A 217 19.95 -2.90 0.59
C SER A 217 19.94 -3.44 2.02
N ILE A 218 18.98 -4.31 2.32
CA ILE A 218 18.89 -5.08 3.56
C ILE A 218 19.20 -6.53 3.23
N GLU A 219 20.16 -7.12 3.94
CA GLU A 219 20.47 -8.54 3.81
C GLU A 219 19.32 -9.39 4.37
N LEU A 220 18.95 -10.44 3.64
CA LEU A 220 17.98 -11.43 4.09
C LEU A 220 18.65 -12.39 5.08
N GLN A 221 17.92 -12.80 6.11
CA GLN A 221 18.41 -13.83 7.05
C GLN A 221 18.61 -15.17 6.34
N HIS A 222 17.74 -15.49 5.38
CA HIS A 222 17.79 -16.69 4.57
C HIS A 222 17.80 -16.30 3.10
N ALA A 223 18.75 -16.85 2.34
CA ALA A 223 18.84 -16.63 0.91
C ALA A 223 17.65 -17.34 0.21
N VAL A 224 17.07 -16.69 -0.81
CA VAL A 224 15.85 -17.17 -1.47
C VAL A 224 16.16 -17.53 -2.92
N GLU A 225 15.86 -18.76 -3.35
CA GLU A 225 16.10 -19.18 -4.73
C GLU A 225 15.29 -18.33 -5.72
N THR A 226 15.91 -17.97 -6.84
CA THR A 226 15.28 -17.14 -7.87
C THR A 226 15.46 -17.69 -9.27
N GLY A 227 14.40 -17.60 -10.08
CA GLY A 227 14.40 -17.93 -11.50
C GLY A 227 14.84 -16.77 -12.41
N ILE A 228 15.29 -15.64 -11.84
CA ILE A 228 15.68 -14.46 -12.62
C ILE A 228 16.95 -14.75 -13.43
N HIS A 229 16.92 -14.39 -14.71
CA HIS A 229 18.02 -14.59 -15.64
C HIS A 229 19.28 -13.80 -15.25
N GLU A 230 20.46 -14.41 -15.43
CA GLU A 230 21.75 -13.91 -14.91
C GLU A 230 22.15 -12.53 -15.46
N ASP A 231 21.73 -12.20 -16.68
CA ASP A 231 22.01 -10.92 -17.32
C ASP A 231 21.27 -9.72 -16.69
N LEU A 232 20.28 -9.96 -15.84
CA LEU A 232 19.55 -8.92 -15.10
C LEU A 232 20.10 -8.67 -13.70
N TRP A 233 21.03 -9.51 -13.21
CA TRP A 233 21.50 -9.42 -11.83
C TRP A 233 22.23 -8.09 -11.53
N GLU A 234 23.04 -7.61 -12.46
CA GLU A 234 23.74 -6.33 -12.30
C GLU A 234 22.77 -5.15 -12.33
N LEU A 235 21.75 -5.20 -13.19
CA LEU A 235 20.67 -4.20 -13.25
C LEU A 235 19.91 -4.15 -11.92
N LEU A 236 19.52 -5.32 -11.40
CA LEU A 236 18.80 -5.45 -10.13
C LEU A 236 19.62 -4.96 -8.94
N ARG A 237 20.91 -5.30 -8.90
CA ARG A 237 21.84 -4.85 -7.87
C ARG A 237 22.02 -3.34 -7.89
N GLU A 238 22.37 -2.79 -9.05
CA GLU A 238 22.76 -1.38 -9.18
C GLU A 238 21.56 -0.43 -9.06
N TYR A 239 20.40 -0.82 -9.60
CA TYR A 239 19.26 0.11 -9.73
C TYR A 239 18.10 -0.16 -8.77
N PHE A 240 17.96 -1.39 -8.28
CA PHE A 240 16.84 -1.81 -7.45
C PHE A 240 17.25 -2.35 -6.09
N GLY A 241 18.56 -2.37 -5.76
CA GLY A 241 19.04 -2.85 -4.47
C GLY A 241 18.76 -4.34 -4.21
N VAL A 242 18.48 -5.13 -5.25
CA VAL A 242 18.25 -6.58 -5.15
C VAL A 242 19.55 -7.31 -5.49
N HIS A 243 20.14 -7.98 -4.51
CA HIS A 243 21.42 -8.67 -4.68
C HIS A 243 21.19 -10.16 -4.86
N ILE A 244 21.68 -10.68 -5.99
CA ILE A 244 21.61 -12.10 -6.34
C ILE A 244 23.02 -12.67 -6.40
N GLU A 245 23.23 -13.80 -5.73
CA GLU A 245 24.45 -14.60 -5.76
C GLU A 245 24.09 -16.09 -5.82
N ASN A 246 24.77 -16.86 -6.67
CA ASN A 246 24.52 -18.30 -6.82
C ASN A 246 23.04 -18.66 -7.06
N LYS A 247 22.31 -17.85 -7.84
CA LYS A 247 20.86 -17.98 -8.11
C LYS A 247 19.98 -17.84 -6.85
N GLN A 248 20.49 -17.17 -5.82
CA GLN A 248 19.75 -16.85 -4.62
C GLN A 248 19.77 -15.35 -4.36
N ILE A 249 18.61 -14.79 -3.99
CA ILE A 249 18.48 -13.42 -3.52
C ILE A 249 19.00 -13.39 -2.07
N ILE A 250 20.03 -12.58 -1.83
CA ILE A 250 20.68 -12.42 -0.52
C ILE A 250 20.39 -11.06 0.11
N ALA A 251 19.99 -10.06 -0.67
CA ALA A 251 19.59 -8.76 -0.17
C ALA A 251 18.52 -8.11 -1.06
N VAL A 252 17.70 -7.25 -0.46
CA VAL A 252 16.54 -6.59 -1.09
C VAL A 252 16.53 -5.10 -0.78
N PRO A 253 15.88 -4.25 -1.59
CA PRO A 253 15.87 -2.81 -1.35
C PRO A 253 15.17 -2.47 -0.03
N LYS A 254 15.78 -1.60 0.77
CA LYS A 254 15.15 -1.00 1.94
C LYS A 254 14.08 0.00 1.50
N ILE A 255 12.82 -0.37 1.66
CA ILE A 255 11.69 0.51 1.38
C ILE A 255 11.03 0.93 2.69
N TYR A 256 11.13 2.22 3.01
CA TYR A 256 10.79 2.75 4.33
C TYR A 256 11.52 2.01 5.45
N ASP A 257 10.80 1.64 6.52
CA ASP A 257 11.32 0.90 7.68
C ASP A 257 10.77 -0.53 7.71
N ILE A 258 10.37 -1.06 6.54
CA ILE A 258 9.84 -2.42 6.40
C ILE A 258 11.04 -3.37 6.41
N VAL A 259 11.12 -4.20 7.44
CA VAL A 259 12.13 -5.25 7.52
C VAL A 259 11.50 -6.56 7.00
N PRO A 260 12.13 -7.24 6.04
CA PRO A 260 11.71 -8.55 5.59
C PRO A 260 12.07 -9.60 6.65
N GLU A 261 11.36 -9.62 7.77
CA GLU A 261 11.51 -10.64 8.79
C GLU A 261 10.50 -11.76 8.57
N ASP A 262 10.97 -13.00 8.69
CA ASP A 262 10.11 -14.17 8.76
C ASP A 262 9.47 -14.18 10.15
N GLU A 263 8.20 -13.79 10.24
CA GLU A 263 7.49 -13.73 11.53
C GLU A 263 7.30 -15.09 12.22
N SER A 264 7.69 -16.19 11.59
CA SER A 264 7.58 -17.54 12.14
C SER A 264 8.96 -18.11 12.48
N GLY A 265 9.37 -17.96 13.74
CA GLY A 265 10.42 -18.78 14.37
C GLY A 265 10.07 -20.28 14.49
N LEU A 266 9.14 -20.78 13.67
CA LEU A 266 8.72 -22.16 13.56
C LEU A 266 8.88 -22.61 12.11
N GLY A 267 10.15 -22.86 11.73
CA GLY A 267 10.63 -24.15 11.21
C GLY A 267 10.02 -24.78 9.95
N ASP A 268 9.03 -24.19 9.30
CA ASP A 268 8.54 -24.73 8.04
C ASP A 268 9.44 -24.24 6.91
N ASN A 269 10.35 -25.11 6.46
CA ASN A 269 11.38 -24.89 5.44
C ASN A 269 10.85 -24.48 4.04
N ASN A 270 9.60 -24.05 3.92
CA ASN A 270 8.94 -23.71 2.68
C ASN A 270 8.91 -22.21 2.37
N GLY A 271 9.61 -21.36 3.14
CA GLY A 271 9.82 -19.95 2.77
C GLY A 271 8.53 -19.14 2.64
N SER A 272 7.52 -19.40 3.47
CA SER A 272 6.22 -18.72 3.40
C SER A 272 6.20 -17.32 4.01
N GLY A 273 7.33 -16.83 4.52
CA GLY A 273 7.48 -15.49 5.08
C GLY A 273 7.55 -14.40 4.01
N PHE A 274 7.52 -13.14 4.46
CA PHE A 274 7.67 -11.99 3.56
C PHE A 274 8.99 -12.03 2.78
N ALA A 275 10.08 -12.49 3.40
CA ALA A 275 11.36 -12.67 2.71
C ALA A 275 11.26 -13.72 1.59
N GLY A 276 10.61 -14.85 1.85
CA GLY A 276 10.45 -15.92 0.86
C GLY A 276 9.56 -15.54 -0.34
N CYS A 277 8.69 -14.53 -0.20
CA CYS A 277 7.93 -13.97 -1.33
C CYS A 277 8.84 -13.41 -2.44
N PHE A 278 10.11 -13.08 -2.16
CA PHE A 278 11.06 -12.67 -3.20
C PHE A 278 11.43 -13.79 -4.17
N GLY A 279 11.22 -15.07 -3.81
CA GLY A 279 11.36 -16.18 -4.74
C GLY A 279 10.31 -16.16 -5.86
N GLU A 280 9.19 -15.47 -5.64
CA GLU A 280 8.14 -15.24 -6.63
C GLU A 280 8.45 -14.08 -7.58
N LEU A 281 9.56 -13.35 -7.37
CA LEU A 281 9.93 -12.22 -8.22
C LEU A 281 10.23 -12.69 -9.64
N THR A 282 9.30 -12.43 -10.54
CA THR A 282 9.47 -12.65 -11.98
C THR A 282 9.73 -11.32 -12.69
N VAL A 283 10.65 -11.34 -13.65
CA VAL A 283 10.99 -10.17 -14.46
C VAL A 283 10.82 -10.53 -15.93
N GLU A 284 9.93 -9.82 -16.60
CA GLU A 284 9.76 -9.93 -18.04
C GLU A 284 10.75 -8.99 -18.72
N LYS A 285 11.70 -9.57 -19.47
CA LYS A 285 12.69 -8.80 -20.22
C LYS A 285 12.12 -8.39 -21.58
N THR A 286 11.76 -7.12 -21.72
CA THR A 286 11.27 -6.53 -22.98
C THR A 286 12.25 -5.44 -23.45
N ASP A 287 11.75 -4.29 -23.86
CA ASP A 287 12.50 -3.04 -24.00
C ASP A 287 12.90 -2.44 -22.63
N GLU A 288 13.69 -1.37 -22.64
CA GLU A 288 14.18 -0.72 -21.41
C GLU A 288 13.03 -0.29 -20.50
N VAL A 289 11.99 0.35 -21.07
CA VAL A 289 10.83 0.84 -20.32
C VAL A 289 10.05 -0.31 -19.69
N GLY A 290 9.72 -1.33 -20.48
CA GLY A 290 8.96 -2.48 -20.00
C GLY A 290 9.75 -3.31 -18.98
N THR A 291 11.06 -3.45 -19.14
CA THR A 291 11.91 -4.15 -18.16
C THR A 291 11.96 -3.41 -16.82
N ILE A 292 12.19 -2.09 -16.82
CA ILE A 292 12.16 -1.27 -15.59
C ILE A 292 10.79 -1.35 -14.92
N LYS A 293 9.71 -1.25 -15.71
CA LYS A 293 8.33 -1.35 -15.23
C LYS A 293 8.06 -2.72 -14.61
N SER A 294 8.44 -3.79 -15.28
CA SER A 294 8.26 -5.17 -14.80
C SER A 294 8.96 -5.40 -13.46
N ILE A 295 10.22 -4.98 -13.33
CA ILE A 295 10.95 -5.08 -12.05
C ILE A 295 10.26 -4.26 -10.96
N ALA A 296 9.94 -2.99 -11.24
CA ALA A 296 9.31 -2.11 -10.25
C ALA A 296 7.96 -2.65 -9.78
N GLN A 297 7.15 -3.20 -10.69
CA GLN A 297 5.87 -3.83 -10.36
C GLN A 297 6.07 -5.12 -9.54
N GLY A 298 7.02 -5.96 -9.92
CA GLY A 298 7.33 -7.21 -9.19
C GLY A 298 7.75 -6.93 -7.76
N VAL A 299 8.69 -6.01 -7.55
CA VAL A 299 9.12 -5.59 -6.21
C VAL A 299 7.98 -4.93 -5.43
N ALA A 300 7.21 -4.02 -6.05
CA ALA A 300 6.06 -3.38 -5.41
C ALA A 300 5.01 -4.40 -4.94
N LYS A 301 4.74 -5.42 -5.75
CA LYS A 301 3.78 -6.49 -5.43
C LYS A 301 4.22 -7.31 -4.22
N ILE A 302 5.51 -7.61 -4.10
CA ILE A 302 6.04 -8.30 -2.91
C ILE A 302 5.88 -7.40 -1.67
N TYR A 303 6.29 -6.12 -1.76
CA TYR A 303 6.15 -5.17 -0.66
C TYR A 303 4.69 -4.90 -0.26
N ALA A 304 3.73 -5.03 -1.18
CA ALA A 304 2.31 -4.89 -0.90
C ALA A 304 1.75 -5.94 0.08
N LYS A 305 2.46 -7.06 0.28
CA LYS A 305 2.12 -8.07 1.29
C LYS A 305 2.52 -7.66 2.72
N SER A 306 3.25 -6.54 2.89
CA SER A 306 3.73 -6.09 4.20
C SER A 306 2.60 -5.67 5.14
N LYS A 307 2.88 -5.74 6.45
CA LYS A 307 1.99 -5.19 7.49
C LYS A 307 2.07 -3.67 7.49
N VAL A 308 0.93 -3.05 7.77
CA VAL A 308 0.82 -1.58 7.86
C VAL A 308 0.44 -1.20 9.27
N ASP A 309 1.29 -0.37 9.88
CA ASP A 309 0.97 0.32 11.12
C ASP A 309 0.72 1.82 10.85
N ILE A 310 0.31 2.54 11.89
CA ILE A 310 0.05 3.98 11.81
C ILE A 310 1.29 4.79 11.41
N LYS A 311 2.50 4.34 11.77
CA LYS A 311 3.75 5.04 11.46
C LYS A 311 4.05 4.94 9.97
N LEU A 312 4.03 3.73 9.43
CA LEU A 312 4.22 3.45 8.01
C LEU A 312 3.13 4.14 7.18
N PHE A 313 1.87 4.05 7.58
CA PHE A 313 0.77 4.72 6.87
C PHE A 313 1.00 6.23 6.80
N ASN A 314 1.41 6.88 7.89
CA ASN A 314 1.67 8.32 7.88
C ASN A 314 2.88 8.70 7.02
N LYS A 315 3.94 7.87 6.99
CA LYS A 315 5.11 8.07 6.13
C LYS A 315 4.72 7.95 4.64
N ILE A 316 3.99 6.90 4.30
CA ILE A 316 3.37 6.72 2.96
C ILE A 316 2.50 7.91 2.61
N LYS A 317 1.59 8.31 3.51
CA LYS A 317 0.68 9.43 3.31
C LYS A 317 1.45 10.72 3.04
N ALA A 318 2.58 10.96 3.70
CA ALA A 318 3.39 12.16 3.51
C ALA A 318 4.12 12.19 2.16
N GLU A 319 4.67 11.07 1.70
CA GLU A 319 5.58 11.02 0.54
C GLU A 319 4.90 10.66 -0.80
N THR A 320 3.77 9.96 -0.74
CA THR A 320 3.06 9.51 -1.93
C THR A 320 2.30 10.65 -2.61
N ILE A 321 2.30 10.64 -3.94
CA ILE A 321 1.46 11.51 -4.76
C ILE A 321 0.11 10.81 -4.92
N ALA A 322 -0.97 11.53 -4.67
CA ALA A 322 -2.30 11.00 -4.94
C ALA A 322 -2.47 10.86 -6.46
N THR A 323 -2.84 9.65 -6.90
CA THR A 323 -3.19 9.33 -8.30
C THR A 323 -4.57 8.71 -8.34
N MET A 324 -5.18 8.61 -9.54
CA MET A 324 -6.50 8.01 -9.67
C MET A 324 -6.52 6.55 -9.22
N GLU A 325 -5.46 5.79 -9.53
CA GLU A 325 -5.32 4.38 -9.13
C GLU A 325 -5.33 4.21 -7.61
N ILE A 326 -4.77 5.18 -6.86
CA ILE A 326 -4.83 5.18 -5.40
C ILE A 326 -6.26 5.48 -4.93
N ILE A 327 -6.93 6.48 -5.51
CA ILE A 327 -8.30 6.83 -5.12
C ILE A 327 -9.28 5.70 -5.39
N ASP A 328 -9.09 4.97 -6.50
CA ASP A 328 -9.94 3.83 -6.86
C ASP A 328 -9.85 2.68 -5.84
N THR A 329 -8.83 2.66 -4.97
CA THR A 329 -8.74 1.70 -3.86
C THR A 329 -9.59 2.08 -2.64
N LEU A 330 -10.13 3.31 -2.59
CA LEU A 330 -10.93 3.82 -1.49
C LEU A 330 -12.42 3.54 -1.72
N SER A 331 -13.07 3.03 -0.69
CA SER A 331 -14.52 2.77 -0.65
C SER A 331 -15.13 3.39 0.60
N LEU A 332 -16.21 4.16 0.42
CA LEU A 332 -16.95 4.74 1.53
C LEU A 332 -17.74 3.65 2.25
N MET A 333 -17.54 3.48 3.56
CA MET A 333 -18.23 2.48 4.37
C MET A 333 -19.47 3.07 5.03
N SER A 334 -19.30 4.15 5.78
CA SER A 334 -20.38 4.76 6.58
C SER A 334 -20.06 6.20 6.97
N ASP A 335 -21.10 7.00 7.19
CA ASP A 335 -21.00 8.30 7.85
C ASP A 335 -21.19 8.10 9.37
N LEU A 336 -20.29 8.66 10.19
CA LEU A 336 -20.42 8.74 11.65
C LEU A 336 -21.76 9.36 12.05
N LYS A 337 -22.33 10.28 11.24
CA LYS A 337 -23.67 10.83 11.50
C LYS A 337 -24.75 9.76 11.52
N ASP A 338 -24.65 8.73 10.68
CA ASP A 338 -25.60 7.63 10.69
C ASP A 338 -25.36 6.71 11.88
N LEU A 339 -24.09 6.52 12.26
CA LEU A 339 -23.73 5.79 13.46
C LEU A 339 -24.31 6.46 14.72
N TYR A 340 -24.18 7.79 14.85
CA TYR A 340 -24.71 8.54 15.99
C TYR A 340 -26.25 8.54 16.09
N LYS A 341 -26.99 8.15 15.04
CA LYS A 341 -28.44 7.93 15.15
C LYS A 341 -28.78 6.63 15.87
N THR A 342 -27.87 5.67 15.87
CA THR A 342 -28.06 4.33 16.48
C THR A 342 -27.37 4.23 17.84
N PHE A 343 -26.26 4.95 18.03
CA PHE A 343 -25.50 4.95 19.27
C PHE A 343 -25.70 6.29 20.00
N ASP A 344 -26.57 6.29 20.99
CA ASP A 344 -26.80 7.42 21.88
C ASP A 344 -25.93 7.34 23.14
N ARG A 345 -25.71 8.49 23.77
CA ARG A 345 -25.06 8.56 25.08
C ARG A 345 -26.00 7.97 26.14
N CYS A 346 -25.46 7.11 27.02
CA CYS A 346 -26.20 6.52 28.13
C CYS A 346 -26.73 7.58 29.11
#